data_AF-A0A1G2F9Y5-F1
#
_entry.id   AF-A0A1G2F9Y5-F1
#
_cell.length_a   1.000
_cell.length_b   1.000
_cell.length_c   1.000
_cell.angle_alpha   90.00
_cell.angle_beta   90.00
_cell.angle_gamma   90.00
#
_symmetry.space_group_name_H-M   'P 1'
#
loop_
_entity.id
_entity.type
_entity.pdbx_description
1 polymer ?
#
loop_
_entity_poly.entity_id
_entity_poly.type
_entity_poly.pdbx_seq_one_letter_code
_entity_poly.pdbx_strand_id
1 'polypeptide(L)'
;MQIKLRSIGVAKNLEKKHFGKWADVLSELVIDKKYKDALKGLDEYSHLIVIYWMHEVKTCDIRHVPQGKVGEVPEVGIFACRCPQRPNPIGISTVKILKIRDNIISVKGLDVIKDTPILDIKPYTPQYDAVKNAKTPDWVYKLDY
;
A
#
# COMPACT_ATOMS: atom_id res chain seq x y z
N MET A 1 -13.74 -18.70 10.19
CA MET A 1 -12.30 -18.83 10.55
C MET A 1 -11.75 -17.43 10.81
N GLN A 2 -10.98 -17.23 11.89
CA GLN A 2 -10.32 -15.95 12.18
C GLN A 2 -8.80 -16.13 12.03
N ILE A 3 -8.12 -15.11 11.53
CA ILE A 3 -6.67 -15.08 11.32
C ILE A 3 -6.08 -13.97 12.20
N LYS A 4 -4.99 -14.27 12.91
CA LYS A 4 -4.22 -13.27 13.66
C LYS A 4 -2.95 -12.94 12.88
N LEU A 5 -2.78 -11.67 12.52
CA LEU A 5 -1.58 -11.17 11.84
C LEU A 5 -0.65 -10.50 12.85
N ARG A 6 0.65 -10.53 12.56
CA ARG A 6 1.68 -9.81 13.32
C ARG A 6 2.39 -8.87 12.34
N SER A 7 2.63 -7.63 12.76
CA SER A 7 3.46 -6.73 11.96
C SER A 7 4.90 -7.23 11.92
N ILE A 8 5.56 -7.03 10.79
CA ILE A 8 7.01 -7.26 10.62
C ILE A 8 7.83 -5.98 10.80
N GLY A 9 7.17 -4.84 10.93
CA GLY A 9 7.78 -3.53 11.06
C GLY A 9 6.75 -2.41 10.94
N VAL A 10 7.22 -1.20 10.72
CA VAL A 10 6.40 0.01 10.67
C VAL A 10 6.86 0.96 9.56
N ALA A 11 5.93 1.64 8.91
CA ALA A 11 6.24 2.74 8.01
C ALA A 11 6.45 4.04 8.81
N LYS A 12 7.56 4.72 8.55
CA LYS A 12 7.77 6.11 8.95
C LYS A 12 7.52 6.99 7.74
N ASN A 13 6.56 7.88 7.88
CA ASN A 13 6.22 8.88 6.90
C ASN A 13 5.89 10.19 7.64
N LEU A 14 6.18 11.33 7.01
CA LEU A 14 5.81 12.66 7.52
C LEU A 14 4.47 13.14 6.92
N GLU A 15 3.94 12.44 5.92
CA GLU A 15 2.68 12.79 5.29
C GLU A 15 1.47 12.64 6.22
N LYS A 16 0.51 13.54 6.03
CA LYS A 16 -0.83 13.46 6.61
C LYS A 16 -1.75 12.68 5.67
N LYS A 17 -2.92 12.29 6.16
CA LYS A 17 -3.93 11.61 5.32
C LYS A 17 -4.45 12.56 4.23
N HIS A 18 -4.30 12.17 2.96
CA HIS A 18 -4.88 12.85 1.79
C HIS A 18 -5.20 11.84 0.66
N PHE A 19 -5.87 12.32 -0.40
CA PHE A 19 -6.13 11.53 -1.61
C PHE A 19 -5.11 11.86 -2.70
N GLY A 20 -4.66 10.84 -3.45
CA GLY A 20 -3.72 10.98 -4.56
C GLY A 20 -2.35 11.56 -4.19
N LYS A 21 -1.50 11.81 -5.18
CA LYS A 21 -0.17 12.44 -5.05
C LYS A 21 0.81 11.69 -4.16
N TRP A 22 0.66 10.39 -4.04
CA TRP A 22 1.57 9.55 -3.24
C TRP A 22 2.82 9.14 -4.03
N ALA A 23 2.79 9.24 -5.36
CA ALA A 23 3.87 8.79 -6.24
C ALA A 23 5.24 9.40 -5.92
N ASP A 24 5.27 10.63 -5.40
CA ASP A 24 6.50 11.33 -5.04
C ASP A 24 6.88 11.28 -3.56
N VAL A 25 6.01 10.70 -2.73
CA VAL A 25 6.19 10.63 -1.28
C VAL A 25 7.36 9.71 -0.94
N LEU A 26 8.29 10.23 -0.13
CA LEU A 26 9.41 9.49 0.44
C LEU A 26 9.00 8.90 1.78
N SER A 27 9.34 7.63 2.00
CA SER A 27 9.02 6.93 3.25
C SER A 27 10.13 5.96 3.63
N GLU A 28 10.15 5.57 4.90
CA GLU A 28 11.00 4.50 5.39
C GLU A 28 10.15 3.34 5.89
N LEU A 29 10.48 2.12 5.46
CA LEU A 29 10.00 0.91 6.10
C LEU A 29 11.05 0.50 7.14
N VAL A 30 10.69 0.57 8.42
CA VAL A 30 11.55 0.12 9.52
C VAL A 30 11.11 -1.28 9.93
N ILE A 31 11.84 -2.29 9.45
CA ILE A 31 11.57 -3.70 9.68
C ILE A 31 12.11 -4.10 11.06
N ASP A 32 11.45 -4.97 11.81
CA ASP A 32 11.95 -5.46 13.09
C ASP A 32 13.32 -6.11 12.89
N LYS A 33 14.29 -5.81 13.77
CA LYS A 33 15.68 -6.28 13.63
C LYS A 33 15.81 -7.81 13.53
N LYS A 34 14.90 -8.58 14.14
CA LYS A 34 14.85 -10.04 14.03
C LYS A 34 14.60 -10.55 12.61
N TYR A 35 14.07 -9.72 11.71
CA TYR A 35 13.84 -10.01 10.30
C TYR A 35 14.87 -9.35 9.37
N LYS A 36 15.92 -8.72 9.90
CA LYS A 36 16.95 -8.03 9.10
C LYS A 36 17.54 -8.93 8.02
N ASP A 37 17.91 -10.16 8.36
CA ASP A 37 18.54 -11.08 7.41
C ASP A 37 17.59 -11.50 6.27
N ALA A 38 16.27 -11.38 6.47
CA ALA A 38 15.27 -11.62 5.43
C ALA A 38 15.27 -10.54 4.33
N LEU A 39 15.99 -9.44 4.51
CA LEU A 39 16.14 -8.37 3.50
C LEU A 39 17.27 -8.62 2.49
N LYS A 40 18.07 -9.68 2.69
CA LYS A 40 19.22 -9.99 1.83
C LYS A 40 18.79 -10.22 0.37
N GLY A 41 19.46 -9.55 -0.57
CA GLY A 41 19.20 -9.64 -2.02
C GLY A 41 18.06 -8.75 -2.51
N LEU A 42 17.38 -8.03 -1.60
CA LEU A 42 16.29 -7.14 -1.97
C LEU A 42 16.77 -5.90 -2.73
N ASP A 43 18.04 -5.53 -2.57
CA ASP A 43 18.72 -4.43 -3.26
C ASP A 43 18.97 -4.70 -4.76
N GLU A 44 18.82 -5.95 -5.22
CA GLU A 44 18.82 -6.29 -6.65
C GLU A 44 17.50 -5.91 -7.36
N TYR A 45 16.44 -5.60 -6.59
CA TYR A 45 15.13 -5.21 -7.12
C TYR A 45 14.98 -3.69 -7.15
N SER A 46 14.32 -3.18 -8.20
CA SER A 46 13.99 -1.76 -8.26
C SER A 46 12.72 -1.40 -7.48
N HIS A 47 11.80 -2.34 -7.31
CA HIS A 47 10.49 -2.11 -6.70
C HIS A 47 10.07 -3.25 -5.76
N LEU A 48 9.24 -2.89 -4.78
CA LEU A 48 8.61 -3.80 -3.82
C LEU A 48 7.11 -3.64 -3.85
N ILE A 49 6.42 -4.74 -3.59
CA ILE A 49 5.03 -4.73 -3.16
C ILE A 49 5.03 -4.75 -1.63
N VAL A 50 4.47 -3.70 -1.03
CA VAL A 50 4.32 -3.54 0.41
C VAL A 50 2.88 -3.84 0.79
N ILE A 51 2.68 -4.74 1.76
CA ILE A 51 1.38 -5.07 2.32
C ILE A 51 1.32 -4.51 3.74
N TYR A 52 0.31 -3.70 4.03
CA TYR A 52 0.24 -2.96 5.29
C TYR A 52 -1.17 -2.95 5.87
N TRP A 53 -1.28 -2.67 7.17
CA TRP A 53 -2.55 -2.58 7.88
C TRP A 53 -2.92 -1.11 8.10
N MET A 54 -4.04 -0.65 7.53
CA MET A 54 -4.54 0.71 7.71
C MET A 54 -5.18 0.85 9.10
N HIS A 55 -4.34 0.90 10.13
CA HIS A 55 -4.65 0.82 11.55
C HIS A 55 -5.62 1.90 12.07
N GLU A 56 -5.74 3.03 11.38
CA GLU A 56 -6.72 4.08 11.70
C GLU A 56 -8.13 3.80 11.18
N VAL A 57 -8.32 2.82 10.29
CA VAL A 57 -9.65 2.42 9.82
C VAL A 57 -10.41 1.74 10.96
N LYS A 58 -11.50 2.36 11.40
CA LYS A 58 -12.38 1.85 12.47
C LYS A 58 -13.73 1.36 11.97
N THR A 59 -14.07 1.67 10.72
CA THR A 59 -15.36 1.34 10.12
C THR A 59 -15.18 0.43 8.92
N CYS A 60 -16.23 -0.30 8.59
CA CYS A 60 -16.33 -1.09 7.37
C CYS A 60 -17.62 -0.70 6.68
N ASP A 61 -17.51 -0.19 5.45
CA ASP A 61 -18.63 0.24 4.64
C ASP A 61 -18.66 -0.60 3.37
N ILE A 62 -19.78 -1.30 3.12
CA ILE A 62 -19.88 -2.26 2.01
C ILE A 62 -20.01 -1.59 0.62
N ARG A 63 -20.33 -0.29 0.59
CA ARG A 63 -20.44 0.55 -0.61
C ARG A 63 -19.72 1.88 -0.39
N HIS A 64 -19.15 2.43 -1.47
CA HIS A 64 -18.41 3.67 -1.44
C HIS A 64 -18.51 4.42 -2.76
N VAL A 65 -18.46 5.75 -2.67
CA VAL A 65 -18.05 6.61 -3.78
C VAL A 65 -16.52 6.81 -3.67
N PRO A 66 -15.71 6.27 -4.60
CA PRO A 66 -14.25 6.39 -4.55
C PRO A 66 -13.77 7.83 -4.39
N GLN A 67 -12.85 8.06 -3.45
CA GLN A 67 -12.30 9.39 -3.08
C GLN A 67 -13.36 10.45 -2.72
N GLY A 68 -14.62 10.06 -2.49
CA GLY A 68 -15.71 10.99 -2.21
C GLY A 68 -16.16 11.85 -3.41
N LYS A 69 -15.77 11.50 -4.64
CA LYS A 69 -16.09 12.27 -5.85
C LYS A 69 -17.54 12.05 -6.33
N VAL A 70 -18.51 12.45 -5.50
CA VAL A 70 -19.95 12.29 -5.75
C VAL A 70 -20.34 12.98 -7.05
N GLY A 71 -21.02 12.24 -7.93
CA GLY A 71 -21.45 12.74 -9.24
C GLY A 71 -20.39 12.63 -10.36
N GLU A 72 -19.11 12.45 -10.01
CA GLU A 72 -18.04 12.25 -11.00
C GLU A 72 -17.77 10.75 -11.25
N VAL A 73 -17.87 9.93 -10.20
CA VAL A 73 -17.69 8.48 -10.21
C VAL A 73 -18.90 7.78 -9.58
N PRO A 74 -19.20 6.52 -9.96
CA PRO A 74 -20.32 5.79 -9.39
C PRO A 74 -20.07 5.38 -7.94
N GLU A 75 -21.16 5.19 -7.19
CA GLU A 75 -21.11 4.37 -5.99
C GLU A 75 -20.90 2.91 -6.40
N VAL A 76 -19.91 2.25 -5.79
CA VAL A 76 -19.56 0.86 -6.08
C VAL A 76 -19.41 0.06 -4.79
N GLY A 77 -19.49 -1.27 -4.88
CA GLY A 77 -19.16 -2.13 -3.74
C GLY A 77 -17.69 -1.97 -3.31
N ILE A 78 -17.41 -2.14 -2.02
CA ILE A 78 -16.06 -1.93 -1.45
C ILE A 78 -14.96 -2.78 -2.12
N PHE A 79 -15.31 -3.93 -2.68
CA PHE A 79 -14.38 -4.79 -3.40
C PHE A 79 -14.12 -4.36 -4.85
N ALA A 80 -14.94 -3.48 -5.41
CA ALA A 80 -14.77 -2.89 -6.73
C ALA A 80 -13.95 -1.58 -6.71
N CYS A 81 -13.51 -1.12 -5.53
CA CYS A 81 -12.64 0.03 -5.37
C CYS A 81 -11.50 -0.27 -4.39
N ARG A 82 -10.63 0.73 -4.17
CA ARG A 82 -9.47 0.65 -3.27
C ARG A 82 -9.66 1.48 -1.98
N CYS A 83 -10.90 1.80 -1.61
CA CYS A 83 -11.19 2.53 -0.38
C CYS A 83 -10.75 1.76 0.87
N PRO A 84 -10.39 2.46 1.97
CA PRO A 84 -9.77 1.84 3.13
C PRO A 84 -10.75 1.15 4.10
N GLN A 85 -12.03 1.55 4.16
CA GLN A 85 -13.07 1.00 5.04
C GLN A 85 -13.56 -0.41 4.63
N ARG A 86 -12.62 -1.34 4.48
CA ARG A 86 -12.86 -2.74 4.08
C ARG A 86 -13.03 -3.64 5.32
N PRO A 87 -13.61 -4.84 5.16
CA PRO A 87 -13.70 -5.81 6.27
C PRO A 87 -12.34 -6.16 6.91
N ASN A 88 -11.29 -6.22 6.08
CA ASN A 88 -9.90 -6.26 6.52
C ASN A 88 -9.18 -5.08 5.86
N PRO A 89 -8.81 -4.02 6.61
CA PRO A 89 -8.18 -2.82 6.08
C PRO A 89 -6.71 -3.05 5.69
N ILE A 90 -6.49 -4.00 4.79
CA ILE A 90 -5.19 -4.34 4.20
C ILE A 90 -5.00 -3.46 2.97
N GLY A 91 -3.93 -2.68 2.97
CA GLY A 91 -3.48 -1.92 1.81
C GLY A 91 -2.31 -2.61 1.11
N ILE A 92 -2.11 -2.23 -0.15
CA ILE A 92 -1.06 -2.78 -1.00
C ILE A 92 -0.49 -1.66 -1.87
N SER A 93 0.83 -1.50 -1.89
CA SER A 93 1.47 -0.49 -2.74
C SER A 93 2.72 -1.04 -3.39
N THR A 94 2.87 -0.74 -4.69
CA THR A 94 4.11 -1.00 -5.42
C THR A 94 4.96 0.26 -5.34
N VAL A 95 6.12 0.15 -4.67
CA VAL A 95 6.97 1.30 -4.33
C VAL A 95 8.37 1.09 -4.89
N LYS A 96 9.04 2.19 -5.24
CA LYS A 96 10.43 2.15 -5.70
C LYS A 96 11.37 2.06 -4.51
N ILE A 97 12.34 1.15 -4.56
CA ILE A 97 13.45 1.12 -3.60
C ILE A 97 14.42 2.23 -3.94
N LEU A 98 14.78 3.04 -2.95
CA LEU A 98 15.81 4.06 -3.07
C LEU A 98 17.12 3.60 -2.43
N LYS A 99 17.02 2.96 -1.27
CA LYS A 99 18.17 2.48 -0.49
C LYS A 99 17.74 1.47 0.55
N ILE A 100 18.61 0.51 0.83
CA ILE A 100 18.50 -0.39 1.98
C ILE A 100 19.71 -0.18 2.87
N ARG A 101 19.49 0.01 4.17
CA ARG A 101 20.55 0.10 5.18
C ARG A 101 20.07 -0.57 6.46
N ASP A 102 20.79 -1.60 6.90
CA ASP A 102 20.45 -2.38 8.09
C ASP A 102 19.03 -2.97 7.96
N ASN A 103 18.11 -2.60 8.87
CA ASN A 103 16.70 -3.02 8.86
C ASN A 103 15.76 -1.95 8.26
N ILE A 104 16.30 -0.96 7.54
CA ILE A 104 15.54 0.18 7.01
C ILE A 104 15.59 0.18 5.48
N ILE A 105 14.41 0.30 4.87
CA ILE A 105 14.23 0.42 3.42
C ILE A 105 13.65 1.80 3.13
N SER A 106 14.45 2.67 2.50
CA SER A 106 13.97 3.96 1.98
C SER A 106 13.25 3.71 0.65
N VAL A 107 12.01 4.16 0.54
CA VAL A 107 11.14 3.94 -0.62
C VAL A 107 10.50 5.22 -1.12
N LYS A 108 10.03 5.20 -2.37
CA LYS A 108 9.24 6.26 -3.00
C LYS A 108 7.91 5.70 -3.51
N GLY A 109 6.81 6.42 -3.30
CA GLY A 109 5.49 6.03 -3.80
C GLY A 109 4.59 5.32 -2.79
N LEU A 110 4.94 5.32 -1.50
CA LEU A 110 4.16 4.63 -0.46
C LEU A 110 3.00 5.51 0.03
N ASP A 111 1.78 4.98 -0.04
CA ASP A 111 0.53 5.69 0.28
C ASP A 111 0.02 5.47 1.70
N VAL A 112 0.91 5.65 2.69
CA VAL A 112 0.61 5.40 4.11
C VAL A 112 0.96 6.59 4.99
N ILE A 113 0.28 6.66 6.13
CA ILE A 113 0.57 7.63 7.19
C ILE A 113 1.62 7.09 8.16
N LYS A 114 2.14 7.97 9.03
CA LYS A 114 3.06 7.62 10.12
C LYS A 114 2.55 6.44 10.95
N ASP A 115 3.48 5.59 11.37
CA ASP A 115 3.26 4.44 12.26
C ASP A 115 2.37 3.33 11.67
N THR A 116 2.14 3.34 10.36
CA THR A 116 1.38 2.28 9.68
C THR A 116 2.09 0.93 9.79
N PRO A 117 1.47 -0.10 10.40
CA PRO A 117 2.07 -1.43 10.52
C PRO A 117 2.27 -2.10 9.16
N ILE A 118 3.47 -2.63 8.94
CA ILE A 118 3.79 -3.43 7.77
C ILE A 118 3.52 -4.90 8.09
N LEU A 119 2.75 -5.55 7.22
CA LEU A 119 2.39 -6.96 7.36
C LEU A 119 3.36 -7.84 6.58
N ASP A 120 3.75 -7.41 5.38
CA ASP A 120 4.62 -8.18 4.49
C ASP A 120 5.26 -7.29 3.42
N ILE A 121 6.35 -7.75 2.83
CA ILE A 121 6.98 -7.15 1.65
C ILE A 121 7.36 -8.24 0.65
N LYS A 122 7.18 -7.97 -0.65
CA LYS A 122 7.55 -8.88 -1.73
C LYS A 122 8.30 -8.14 -2.82
N PRO A 123 9.29 -8.77 -3.48
CA PRO A 123 9.88 -8.18 -4.68
C PRO A 123 8.83 -8.07 -5.78
N TYR A 124 8.81 -6.95 -6.49
CA TYR A 124 8.02 -6.83 -7.71
C TYR A 124 8.65 -7.69 -8.81
N THR A 125 7.88 -8.63 -9.36
CA THR A 125 8.30 -9.59 -10.37
C THR A 125 7.37 -9.51 -11.57
N PRO A 126 7.77 -8.87 -12.69
CA PRO A 126 6.89 -8.63 -13.83
C PRO A 126 6.21 -9.88 -14.38
N GLN A 127 6.85 -11.05 -14.30
CA GLN A 127 6.30 -12.32 -14.75
C GLN A 127 5.04 -12.74 -13.99
N TYR A 128 4.89 -12.31 -12.73
CA TYR A 128 3.73 -12.60 -11.89
C TYR A 128 2.80 -11.39 -11.74
N ASP A 129 3.37 -10.19 -11.64
CA ASP A 129 2.64 -8.98 -11.23
C ASP A 129 2.15 -8.14 -12.40
N ALA A 130 2.80 -8.20 -13.57
CA ALA A 130 2.44 -7.39 -14.72
C ALA A 130 1.40 -8.09 -15.60
N VAL A 131 0.19 -7.54 -15.66
CA VAL A 131 -0.87 -7.99 -16.57
C VAL A 131 -0.90 -7.09 -17.80
N LYS A 132 -0.47 -7.64 -18.94
CA LYS A 132 -0.58 -6.94 -20.23
C LYS A 132 -2.04 -6.76 -20.62
N ASN A 133 -2.40 -5.57 -21.11
CA ASN A 133 -3.75 -5.24 -21.60
C ASN A 133 -4.88 -5.43 -20.57
N ALA A 134 -4.60 -5.22 -19.28
CA ALA A 134 -5.62 -5.22 -18.25
C ALA A 134 -6.70 -4.16 -18.54
N LYS A 135 -7.98 -4.51 -18.31
CA LYS A 135 -9.12 -3.60 -18.45
C LYS A 135 -9.58 -3.10 -17.09
N THR A 136 -9.89 -1.82 -16.99
CA THR A 136 -10.56 -1.20 -15.85
C THR A 136 -11.79 -0.42 -16.31
N PRO A 137 -12.76 -0.14 -15.41
CA PRO A 137 -13.83 0.81 -15.71
C PRO A 137 -13.30 2.22 -15.99
N ASP A 138 -13.96 2.97 -16.87
CA ASP A 138 -13.49 4.31 -17.29
C ASP A 138 -13.41 5.32 -16.14
N TRP A 139 -14.28 5.19 -15.14
CA TRP A 139 -14.29 6.10 -13.98
C TRP A 139 -13.01 6.00 -13.14
N VAL A 140 -12.22 4.93 -13.26
CA VAL A 140 -10.93 4.78 -12.57
C VAL A 140 -9.96 5.88 -12.98
N TYR A 141 -10.00 6.31 -14.24
CA TYR A 141 -9.14 7.38 -14.76
C TYR A 141 -9.54 8.78 -14.27
N LYS A 142 -10.65 8.92 -13.53
CA LYS A 142 -11.07 10.17 -12.89
C LYS A 142 -10.56 10.31 -11.44
N LEU A 143 -9.91 9.27 -10.91
CA LEU A 143 -9.35 9.28 -9.56
C LEU A 143 -7.99 9.97 -9.54
N ASP A 144 -7.67 10.58 -8.40
CA ASP A 144 -6.38 11.22 -8.17
C ASP A 144 -5.37 10.17 -7.67
N TYR A 145 -4.26 9.99 -8.38
CA TYR A 145 -3.16 9.07 -8.04
C TYR A 145 -1.93 9.81 -7.55
#